data_AF-A0A644WQY4-F1
#
_entry.id   AF-A0A644WQY4-F1
#
_cell.length_a   1.000
_cell.length_b   1.000
_cell.length_c   1.000
_cell.angle_alpha   90.00
_cell.angle_beta   90.00
_cell.angle_gamma   90.00
#
_symmetry.space_group_name_H-M   'P 1'
#
loop_
_entity.id
_entity.type
_entity.pdbx_description
1 polymer ?
#
loop_
_entity_poly.entity_id
_entity_poly.type
_entity_poly.pdbx_seq_one_letter_code
_entity_poly.pdbx_strand_id
1 'polypeptide(L)'
;MSVEWRILIVSALIFIVIGVIYLLVDRRKREKKEAFRRYWELNGYDFGTFDEADDEGYSLKRDDWELYVCRSLERGSADWKLESIWRTWRHDPERKTFALQYAPSSVPFEDLPEMVRKAAVSALRIVFRESLSQLKSVRTAFTQRGMACLAFEPEAGSAQSIIERLQPEIACWSGTMKLYIESTPDSVQIRVDNFYIDKPEEAEAVIRMGLILLEHD
;
A
#
# COMPACT_ATOMS: atom_id res chain seq x y z
N MET A 1 61.07 -6.32 0.97
CA MET A 1 59.78 -6.15 0.27
C MET A 1 59.48 -4.66 0.20
N SER A 2 59.47 -4.06 -0.99
CA SER A 2 59.30 -2.61 -1.16
C SER A 2 57.88 -2.18 -0.75
N VAL A 3 57.74 -0.90 -0.42
CA VAL A 3 56.46 -0.28 -0.03
C VAL A 3 55.40 -0.47 -1.13
N GLU A 4 55.80 -0.44 -2.39
CA GLU A 4 54.94 -0.64 -3.56
C GLU A 4 54.29 -2.03 -3.58
N TRP A 5 55.06 -3.09 -3.30
CA TRP A 5 54.52 -4.46 -3.23
C TRP A 5 53.52 -4.63 -2.08
N ARG A 6 53.75 -3.95 -0.94
CA ARG A 6 52.78 -3.95 0.18
C ARG A 6 51.47 -3.28 -0.21
N ILE A 7 51.54 -2.15 -0.92
CA ILE A 7 50.35 -1.43 -1.40
C ILE A 7 49.57 -2.26 -2.41
N LEU A 8 50.24 -2.90 -3.37
CA LEU A 8 49.59 -3.77 -4.37
C LEU A 8 48.88 -4.97 -3.73
N ILE A 9 49.54 -5.65 -2.77
CA ILE A 9 48.96 -6.80 -2.07
C ILE A 9 47.73 -6.39 -1.24
N VAL A 10 47.81 -5.26 -0.51
CA VAL A 10 46.69 -4.76 0.30
C VAL A 10 45.52 -4.35 -0.60
N SER A 11 45.78 -3.64 -1.70
CA SER A 11 44.74 -3.26 -2.66
C SER A 11 44.06 -4.48 -3.29
N ALA A 12 44.83 -5.49 -3.71
CA ALA A 12 44.28 -6.74 -4.25
C ALA A 12 43.39 -7.47 -3.22
N LEU A 13 43.83 -7.54 -1.96
CA LEU A 13 43.03 -8.10 -0.87
C LEU A 13 41.71 -7.35 -0.66
N ILE A 14 41.72 -6.01 -0.70
CA ILE A 14 40.51 -5.20 -0.57
C ILE A 14 39.52 -5.50 -1.72
N PHE A 15 39.99 -5.57 -2.97
CA PHE A 15 39.11 -5.89 -4.10
C PHE A 15 38.52 -7.29 -4.02
N ILE A 16 39.29 -8.28 -3.55
CA ILE A 16 38.80 -9.64 -3.32
C ILE A 16 37.71 -9.63 -2.24
N VAL A 17 37.96 -8.97 -1.10
CA VAL A 17 36.97 -8.88 -0.01
C VAL A 17 35.70 -8.19 -0.47
N ILE A 18 35.79 -7.06 -1.19
CA ILE A 18 34.63 -6.36 -1.75
C ILE A 18 33.86 -7.27 -2.71
N GLY A 19 34.57 -7.99 -3.59
CA GLY A 19 33.95 -8.93 -4.54
C GLY A 19 33.19 -10.07 -3.83
N VAL A 20 33.78 -10.65 -2.79
CA VAL A 20 33.14 -11.69 -1.96
C VAL A 20 31.90 -11.15 -1.26
N ILE A 21 31.97 -9.95 -0.67
CA ILE A 21 30.82 -9.31 -0.03
C ILE A 21 29.69 -9.10 -1.05
N TYR A 22 30.00 -8.59 -2.23
CA TYR A 22 29.01 -8.36 -3.28
C TYR A 22 28.31 -9.65 -3.71
N LEU A 23 29.08 -10.73 -3.92
CA LEU A 23 28.53 -12.05 -4.27
C LEU A 23 27.61 -12.61 -3.17
N LEU A 24 28.00 -12.48 -1.89
CA LEU A 24 27.19 -12.94 -0.77
C LEU A 24 25.88 -12.14 -0.65
N VAL A 25 25.94 -10.82 -0.85
CA VAL A 25 24.77 -9.94 -0.82
C VAL A 25 23.82 -10.27 -1.98
N ASP A 26 24.33 -10.43 -3.20
CA ASP A 26 23.50 -10.77 -4.36
C ASP A 26 22.81 -12.13 -4.18
N ARG A 27 23.56 -13.13 -3.72
CA ARG A 27 23.00 -14.45 -3.41
C ARG A 27 21.89 -14.39 -2.37
N ARG A 28 22.10 -13.68 -1.26
CA ARG A 28 21.06 -13.50 -0.22
C ARG A 28 19.82 -12.79 -0.75
N LYS A 29 19.99 -11.79 -1.62
CA LYS A 29 18.86 -11.09 -2.24
C LYS A 29 18.04 -12.03 -3.11
N ARG A 30 18.70 -12.87 -3.93
CA ARG A 30 18.03 -13.89 -4.76
C ARG A 30 17.29 -14.91 -3.90
N GLU A 31 17.95 -15.45 -2.87
CA GLU A 31 17.34 -16.40 -1.93
C GLU A 31 16.11 -15.79 -1.22
N LYS A 32 16.18 -14.51 -0.79
CA LYS A 32 15.02 -13.80 -0.22
C LYS A 32 13.88 -13.67 -1.23
N LYS A 33 14.17 -13.24 -2.46
CA LYS A 33 13.15 -13.10 -3.53
C LYS A 33 12.51 -14.45 -3.88
N GLU A 34 13.30 -15.51 -3.98
CA GLU A 34 12.79 -16.87 -4.21
C GLU A 34 11.94 -17.38 -3.06
N ALA A 35 12.36 -17.16 -1.80
CA ALA A 35 11.59 -17.56 -0.63
C ALA A 35 10.25 -16.82 -0.58
N PHE A 36 10.25 -15.52 -0.88
CA PHE A 36 9.03 -14.71 -0.98
C PHE A 36 8.10 -15.23 -2.08
N ARG A 37 8.62 -15.48 -3.28
CA ARG A 37 7.85 -16.08 -4.38
C ARG A 37 7.24 -17.43 -3.99
N ARG A 38 8.08 -18.35 -3.48
CA ARG A 38 7.63 -19.70 -3.08
C ARG A 38 6.56 -19.65 -2.01
N TYR A 39 6.67 -18.73 -1.05
CA TYR A 39 5.65 -18.54 -0.03
C TYR A 39 4.27 -18.30 -0.66
N TRP A 40 4.18 -17.37 -1.61
CA TRP A 40 2.92 -17.03 -2.26
C TRP A 40 2.39 -18.13 -3.18
N GLU A 41 3.25 -18.73 -3.99
CA GLU A 41 2.86 -19.83 -4.88
C GLU A 41 2.33 -21.03 -4.08
N LEU A 42 2.96 -21.38 -2.95
CA LEU A 42 2.52 -22.46 -2.07
C LEU A 42 1.16 -22.17 -1.41
N ASN A 43 0.83 -20.90 -1.20
CA ASN A 43 -0.47 -20.48 -0.67
C ASN A 43 -1.54 -20.27 -1.77
N GLY A 44 -1.24 -20.64 -3.02
CA GLY A 44 -2.20 -20.64 -4.13
C GLY A 44 -2.37 -19.30 -4.84
N TYR A 45 -1.40 -18.40 -4.72
CA TYR A 45 -1.39 -17.12 -5.43
C TYR A 45 -0.58 -17.23 -6.72
N ASP A 46 -1.03 -16.54 -7.77
CA ASP A 46 -0.24 -16.34 -8.99
C ASP A 46 0.70 -15.14 -8.78
N PHE A 47 2.01 -15.42 -8.76
CA PHE A 47 3.05 -14.43 -8.50
C PHE A 47 3.77 -14.03 -9.79
N GLY A 48 3.63 -12.77 -10.17
CA GLY A 48 4.32 -12.16 -11.30
C GLY A 48 5.34 -11.11 -10.85
N THR A 49 6.47 -11.01 -11.55
CA THR A 49 7.44 -9.92 -11.37
C THR A 49 7.61 -9.16 -12.67
N PHE A 50 7.85 -7.85 -12.57
CA PHE A 50 8.18 -7.01 -13.71
C PHE A 50 9.37 -6.11 -13.36
N ASP A 51 10.20 -5.86 -14.36
CA ASP A 51 11.42 -5.07 -14.27
C ASP A 51 11.60 -4.38 -15.62
N GLU A 52 11.00 -3.20 -15.73
CA GLU A 52 11.04 -2.29 -16.87
C GLU A 52 11.94 -1.10 -16.54
N ALA A 53 12.39 -0.36 -17.56
CA ALA A 53 13.45 0.65 -17.42
C ALA A 53 13.18 1.70 -16.31
N ASP A 54 11.93 2.08 -16.11
CA ASP A 54 11.52 3.07 -15.12
C ASP A 54 10.66 2.46 -13.99
N ASP A 55 10.22 1.19 -14.09
CA ASP A 55 9.25 0.55 -13.20
C ASP A 55 9.69 -0.86 -12.80
N GLU A 56 9.76 -1.15 -11.49
CA GLU A 56 10.03 -2.51 -10.99
C GLU A 56 9.06 -2.90 -9.89
N GLY A 57 8.65 -4.16 -9.88
CA GLY A 57 7.71 -4.61 -8.88
C GLY A 57 7.26 -6.06 -9.01
N TYR A 58 6.15 -6.35 -8.34
CA TYR A 58 5.48 -7.63 -8.42
C TYR A 58 3.97 -7.48 -8.36
N SER A 59 3.29 -8.53 -8.79
CA SER A 59 1.84 -8.69 -8.65
C SER A 59 1.53 -10.02 -8.01
N LEU A 60 0.58 -10.02 -7.08
CA LEU A 60 -0.05 -11.20 -6.51
C LEU A 60 -1.49 -11.23 -7.00
N LYS A 61 -1.88 -12.30 -7.69
CA LYS A 61 -3.24 -12.45 -8.21
C LYS A 61 -3.89 -13.68 -7.62
N ARG A 62 -5.18 -13.56 -7.32
CA ARG A 62 -6.02 -14.69 -6.93
C ARG A 62 -7.47 -14.33 -7.23
N ASP A 63 -8.20 -15.27 -7.81
CA ASP A 63 -9.60 -15.07 -8.21
C ASP A 63 -9.76 -13.83 -9.12
N ASP A 64 -10.50 -12.82 -8.68
CA ASP A 64 -10.84 -11.60 -9.40
C ASP A 64 -10.19 -10.34 -8.81
N TRP A 65 -9.15 -10.51 -8.00
CA TRP A 65 -8.40 -9.41 -7.40
C TRP A 65 -6.89 -9.55 -7.61
N GLU A 66 -6.21 -8.41 -7.52
CA GLU A 66 -4.75 -8.36 -7.56
C GLU A 66 -4.19 -7.38 -6.52
N LEU A 67 -3.05 -7.74 -5.94
CA LEU A 67 -2.15 -6.82 -5.24
C LEU A 67 -0.97 -6.52 -6.15
N TYR A 68 -0.91 -5.29 -6.64
CA TYR A 68 0.16 -4.73 -7.46
C TYR A 68 1.07 -3.87 -6.60
N VAL A 69 2.39 -4.12 -6.64
CA VAL A 69 3.39 -3.40 -5.85
C VAL A 69 4.49 -2.94 -6.80
N CYS A 70 4.69 -1.63 -6.88
CA CYS A 70 5.60 -1.00 -7.83
C CYS A 70 6.49 0.05 -7.16
N ARG A 71 7.73 0.14 -7.64
CA ARG A 71 8.57 1.32 -7.53
C ARG A 71 8.75 1.91 -8.93
N SER A 72 8.45 3.20 -9.07
CA SER A 72 8.59 3.92 -10.34
C SER A 72 9.52 5.11 -10.21
N LEU A 73 10.36 5.33 -11.22
CA LEU A 73 11.19 6.51 -11.38
C LEU A 73 10.42 7.55 -12.20
N GLU A 74 9.97 8.62 -11.54
CA GLU A 74 9.35 9.72 -12.27
C GLU A 74 10.42 10.49 -13.06
N ARG A 75 10.18 10.74 -14.36
CA ARG A 75 11.16 11.44 -15.21
C ARG A 75 11.55 12.79 -14.61
N GLY A 76 12.83 12.93 -14.27
CA GLY A 76 13.38 14.15 -13.67
C GLY A 76 13.39 14.17 -12.14
N SER A 77 12.91 13.10 -11.49
CA SER A 77 13.07 12.85 -10.06
C SER A 77 14.24 11.89 -9.80
N ALA A 78 14.99 12.14 -8.73
CA ALA A 78 15.96 11.18 -8.19
C ALA A 78 15.31 10.19 -7.21
N ASP A 79 14.09 10.50 -6.76
CA ASP A 79 13.37 9.72 -5.76
C ASP A 79 12.40 8.74 -6.44
N TRP A 80 12.45 7.49 -5.98
CA TRP A 80 11.49 6.46 -6.35
C TRP A 80 10.12 6.77 -5.75
N LYS A 81 9.09 6.75 -6.59
CA LYS A 81 7.70 6.70 -6.13
C LYS A 81 7.33 5.26 -5.86
N LEU A 82 6.90 4.97 -4.65
CA LEU A 82 6.48 3.63 -4.25
C LEU A 82 4.95 3.59 -4.22
N GLU A 83 4.34 2.61 -4.87
CA GLU A 83 2.89 2.45 -4.87
C GLU A 83 2.53 0.98 -4.70
N SER A 84 1.69 0.70 -3.70
CA SER A 84 1.07 -0.61 -3.52
C SER A 84 -0.44 -0.47 -3.63
N ILE A 85 -1.06 -1.20 -4.56
CA ILE A 85 -2.50 -1.18 -4.82
C ILE A 85 -3.03 -2.61 -4.76
N TRP A 86 -3.92 -2.87 -3.82
CA TRP A 86 -4.84 -3.99 -3.92
C TRP A 86 -6.10 -3.55 -4.63
N ARG A 87 -6.62 -4.34 -5.58
CA ARG A 87 -7.85 -4.00 -6.31
C ARG A 87 -8.61 -5.22 -6.79
N THR A 88 -9.91 -5.04 -6.96
CA THR A 88 -10.79 -5.94 -7.72
C THR A 88 -11.64 -5.14 -8.69
N TRP A 89 -12.02 -5.77 -9.80
CA TRP A 89 -13.00 -5.26 -10.77
C TRP A 89 -14.29 -6.06 -10.76
N ARG A 90 -14.50 -6.87 -9.72
CA ARG A 90 -15.73 -7.64 -9.57
C ARG A 90 -16.89 -6.69 -9.31
N HIS A 91 -17.84 -6.69 -10.24
CA HIS A 91 -19.11 -6.02 -10.05
C HIS A 91 -19.94 -6.72 -8.97
N ASP A 92 -20.45 -5.93 -8.03
CA ASP A 92 -21.30 -6.35 -6.92
C ASP A 92 -22.30 -5.24 -6.57
N PRO A 93 -23.60 -5.42 -6.88
CA PRO A 93 -24.62 -4.40 -6.65
C PRO A 93 -24.94 -4.16 -5.17
N GLU A 94 -24.61 -5.09 -4.28
CA GLU A 94 -24.89 -4.96 -2.84
C GLU A 94 -23.77 -4.23 -2.09
N ARG A 95 -22.59 -4.11 -2.74
CA ARG A 95 -21.42 -3.47 -2.16
C ARG A 95 -21.70 -2.02 -1.81
N LYS A 96 -21.33 -1.63 -0.59
CA LYS A 96 -21.48 -0.25 -0.13
C LYS A 96 -20.48 0.66 -0.84
N THR A 97 -20.98 1.78 -1.33
CA THR A 97 -20.15 2.86 -1.86
C THR A 97 -19.59 3.68 -0.70
N PHE A 98 -18.27 3.74 -0.56
CA PHE A 98 -17.61 4.62 0.41
C PHE A 98 -16.14 4.83 0.06
N ALA A 99 -15.50 5.80 0.71
CA ALA A 99 -14.06 5.90 0.74
C ALA A 99 -13.55 6.12 2.17
N LEU A 100 -12.37 5.60 2.49
CA LEU A 100 -11.66 5.84 3.74
C LEU A 100 -10.32 6.49 3.47
N GLN A 101 -9.98 7.51 4.26
CA GLN A 101 -8.67 8.15 4.20
C GLN A 101 -8.11 8.39 5.59
N TYR A 102 -6.84 8.04 5.76
CA TYR A 102 -6.08 8.39 6.96
C TYR A 102 -5.51 9.80 6.88
N ALA A 103 -5.88 10.63 7.85
CA ALA A 103 -5.32 11.97 8.03
C ALA A 103 -4.59 12.07 9.36
N PRO A 104 -3.41 12.72 9.41
CA PRO A 104 -2.73 13.04 10.66
C PRO A 104 -3.57 14.07 11.43
N SER A 105 -4.40 13.57 12.34
CA SER A 105 -5.23 14.35 13.24
C SER A 105 -5.63 13.47 14.41
N SER A 106 -5.46 13.96 15.63
CA SER A 106 -6.06 13.37 16.83
C SER A 106 -7.47 13.88 17.11
N VAL A 107 -7.92 14.90 16.37
CA VAL A 107 -9.20 15.55 16.57
C VAL A 107 -10.21 14.98 15.57
N PRO A 108 -11.41 14.55 16.03
CA PRO A 108 -12.50 14.18 15.17
C PRO A 108 -12.84 15.29 14.17
N PHE A 109 -13.14 14.91 12.93
CA PHE A 109 -13.57 15.80 11.86
C PHE A 109 -14.74 16.70 12.29
N GLU A 110 -15.67 16.17 13.07
CA GLU A 110 -16.85 16.85 13.58
C GLU A 110 -16.49 18.03 14.48
N ASP A 111 -15.37 17.95 15.20
CA ASP A 111 -14.88 18.98 16.13
C ASP A 111 -14.05 20.06 15.42
N LEU A 112 -13.73 19.87 14.13
CA LEU A 112 -13.02 20.88 13.35
C LEU A 112 -13.92 22.10 13.07
N PRO A 113 -13.35 23.32 12.99
CA PRO A 113 -14.08 24.51 12.59
C PRO A 113 -14.80 24.32 11.25
N GLU A 114 -16.01 24.86 11.10
CA GLU A 114 -16.84 24.66 9.91
C GLU A 114 -16.13 25.03 8.60
N MET A 115 -15.33 26.10 8.62
CA MET A 115 -14.53 26.53 7.47
C MET A 115 -13.50 25.47 7.05
N VAL A 116 -12.84 24.82 8.01
CA VAL A 116 -11.85 23.75 7.78
C VAL A 116 -12.56 22.51 7.25
N ARG A 117 -13.71 22.14 7.82
CA ARG A 117 -14.52 21.01 7.32
C ARG A 117 -14.94 21.22 5.87
N LYS A 118 -15.47 22.41 5.53
CA LYS A 118 -15.88 22.74 4.15
C LYS A 118 -14.70 22.73 3.17
N ALA A 119 -13.53 23.24 3.58
CA ALA A 119 -12.33 23.23 2.76
C ALA A 119 -11.82 21.80 2.51
N ALA A 120 -11.80 20.96 3.55
CA ALA A 120 -11.40 19.55 3.44
C ALA A 120 -12.34 18.76 2.51
N VAL A 121 -13.67 18.91 2.67
CA VAL A 121 -14.65 18.28 1.78
C VAL A 121 -14.44 18.73 0.32
N SER A 122 -14.19 20.03 0.12
CA SER A 122 -13.99 20.58 -1.23
C SER A 122 -12.69 20.10 -1.87
N ALA A 123 -11.59 20.05 -1.11
CA ALA A 123 -10.30 19.55 -1.60
C ALA A 123 -10.37 18.06 -1.95
N LEU A 124 -11.14 17.27 -1.19
CA LEU A 124 -11.24 15.84 -1.40
C LEU A 124 -12.16 15.48 -2.56
N ARG A 125 -13.20 16.28 -2.84
CA ARG A 125 -14.00 16.18 -4.08
C ARG A 125 -13.16 16.30 -5.36
N ILE A 126 -12.00 16.95 -5.31
CA ILE A 126 -11.08 17.06 -6.46
C ILE A 126 -10.28 15.77 -6.64
N VAL A 127 -10.06 15.01 -5.57
CA VAL A 127 -9.27 13.76 -5.56
C VAL A 127 -10.13 12.56 -5.96
N PHE A 128 -11.41 12.57 -5.60
CA PHE A 128 -12.36 11.51 -5.93
C PHE A 128 -12.75 11.53 -7.43
N ARG A 129 -12.61 10.38 -8.11
CA ARG A 129 -13.04 10.20 -9.51
C ARG A 129 -14.56 10.39 -9.65
N GLU A 130 -15.07 10.57 -10.88
CA GLU A 130 -16.52 10.72 -11.16
C GLU A 130 -17.40 9.64 -10.51
N SER A 131 -16.87 8.42 -10.35
CA SER A 131 -17.54 7.28 -9.70
C SER A 131 -17.88 7.50 -8.21
N LEU A 132 -17.23 8.46 -7.56
CA LEU A 132 -17.42 8.80 -6.14
C LEU A 132 -18.14 10.14 -5.94
N SER A 133 -18.74 10.70 -6.99
CA SER A 133 -19.59 11.90 -6.93
C SER A 133 -20.80 11.77 -5.98
N GLN A 134 -21.16 10.53 -5.64
CA GLN A 134 -22.26 10.22 -4.73
C GLN A 134 -21.90 10.42 -3.25
N LEU A 135 -20.61 10.55 -2.89
CA LEU A 135 -20.16 10.74 -1.52
C LEU A 135 -20.49 12.18 -1.05
N LYS A 136 -21.48 12.30 -0.17
CA LYS A 136 -22.01 13.58 0.32
C LYS A 136 -21.75 13.81 1.80
N SER A 137 -21.55 12.74 2.55
CA SER A 137 -21.28 12.76 3.97
C SER A 137 -19.79 12.51 4.24
N VAL A 138 -19.25 13.24 5.22
CA VAL A 138 -17.89 13.03 5.74
C VAL A 138 -17.96 13.01 7.25
N ARG A 139 -17.37 11.97 7.85
CA ARG A 139 -17.30 11.80 9.29
C ARG A 139 -16.00 11.15 9.73
N THR A 140 -15.70 11.23 11.01
CA THR A 140 -14.70 10.38 11.63
C THR A 140 -15.27 8.98 11.81
N ALA A 141 -14.65 7.98 11.19
CA ALA A 141 -14.96 6.59 11.44
C ALA A 141 -14.43 6.16 12.81
N PHE A 142 -13.14 6.41 13.05
CA PHE A 142 -12.46 6.17 14.31
C PHE A 142 -11.15 6.94 14.35
N THR A 143 -10.59 7.11 15.55
CA THR A 143 -9.25 7.68 15.76
C THR A 143 -8.33 6.63 16.34
N GLN A 144 -7.08 6.61 15.88
CA GLN A 144 -6.09 5.66 16.36
C GLN A 144 -4.67 6.20 16.19
N ARG A 145 -3.85 6.07 17.25
CA ARG A 145 -2.42 6.45 17.24
C ARG A 145 -2.15 7.88 16.70
N GLY A 146 -3.04 8.83 16.99
CA GLY A 146 -2.92 10.22 16.52
C GLY A 146 -3.33 10.44 15.06
N MET A 147 -3.94 9.44 14.43
CA MET A 147 -4.55 9.52 13.10
C MET A 147 -6.06 9.45 13.21
N ALA A 148 -6.75 10.19 12.35
CA ALA A 148 -8.20 10.09 12.17
C ALA A 148 -8.46 9.36 10.86
N CYS A 149 -9.27 8.30 10.93
CA CYS A 149 -9.83 7.66 9.74
C CYS A 149 -11.10 8.41 9.35
N LEU A 150 -11.07 9.09 8.22
CA LEU A 150 -12.22 9.81 7.68
C LEU A 150 -12.99 8.88 6.74
N ALA A 151 -14.29 8.75 6.99
CA ALA A 151 -15.22 8.03 6.12
C ALA A 151 -16.02 9.00 5.26
N PHE A 152 -16.04 8.69 3.97
CA PHE A 152 -16.80 9.39 2.95
C PHE A 152 -17.89 8.45 2.45
N GLU A 153 -19.13 8.85 2.58
CA GLU A 153 -20.28 7.99 2.35
C GLU A 153 -21.39 8.76 1.60
N PRO A 154 -22.27 8.08 0.83
CA PRO A 154 -23.48 8.69 0.29
C PRO A 154 -24.40 9.24 1.38
N GLU A 155 -24.56 8.47 2.45
CA GLU A 155 -25.34 8.81 3.65
C GLU A 155 -24.51 8.48 4.89
N ALA A 156 -24.60 9.29 5.95
CA ALA A 156 -23.80 9.08 7.14
C ALA A 156 -24.08 7.70 7.76
N GLY A 157 -23.04 6.87 7.88
CA GLY A 157 -23.10 5.54 8.47
C GLY A 157 -23.56 4.43 7.51
N SER A 158 -23.76 4.71 6.22
CA SER A 158 -24.22 3.70 5.25
C SER A 158 -23.25 2.53 5.04
N ALA A 159 -21.98 2.70 5.41
CA ALA A 159 -20.93 1.69 5.38
C ALA A 159 -20.35 1.39 6.78
N GLN A 160 -21.06 1.73 7.87
CA GLN A 160 -20.51 1.60 9.22
C GLN A 160 -20.10 0.16 9.57
N SER A 161 -20.92 -0.84 9.22
CA SER A 161 -20.66 -2.26 9.48
C SER A 161 -19.33 -2.74 8.89
N ILE A 162 -19.12 -2.46 7.60
CA ILE A 162 -17.89 -2.85 6.90
C ILE A 162 -16.68 -2.07 7.45
N ILE A 163 -16.85 -0.79 7.80
CA ILE A 163 -15.80 0.04 8.40
C ILE A 163 -15.38 -0.51 9.78
N GLU A 164 -16.33 -0.94 10.60
CA GLU A 164 -16.05 -1.57 11.90
C GLU A 164 -15.29 -2.89 11.76
N ARG A 165 -15.61 -3.70 10.74
CA ARG A 165 -14.88 -4.94 10.41
C ARG A 165 -13.46 -4.68 9.94
N LEU A 166 -13.22 -3.57 9.25
CA LEU A 166 -11.88 -3.17 8.80
C LEU A 166 -11.01 -2.64 9.93
N GLN A 167 -11.60 -2.04 10.96
CA GLN A 167 -10.88 -1.34 12.03
C GLN A 167 -9.77 -2.18 12.69
N PRO A 168 -9.94 -3.48 13.03
CA PRO A 168 -8.87 -4.30 13.61
C PRO A 168 -7.69 -4.52 12.66
N GLU A 169 -7.95 -4.77 11.37
CA GLU A 169 -6.87 -4.98 10.39
C GLU A 169 -6.10 -3.69 10.16
N ILE A 170 -6.81 -2.56 10.08
CA ILE A 170 -6.15 -1.26 9.95
C ILE A 170 -5.41 -0.89 11.25
N ALA A 171 -5.88 -1.31 12.42
CA ALA A 171 -5.19 -1.12 13.69
C ALA A 171 -3.85 -1.88 13.76
N CYS A 172 -3.81 -3.07 13.16
CA CYS A 172 -2.60 -3.89 13.02
C CYS A 172 -1.63 -3.34 11.98
N TRP A 173 -2.09 -2.46 11.08
CA TRP A 173 -1.21 -1.76 10.14
C TRP A 173 -0.16 -0.93 10.91
N SER A 174 1.09 -1.36 10.80
CA SER A 174 2.23 -0.69 11.41
C SER A 174 2.79 0.46 10.56
N GLY A 175 2.28 0.64 9.34
CA GLY A 175 2.74 1.68 8.43
C GLY A 175 2.31 3.07 8.91
N THR A 176 3.26 4.01 8.93
CA THR A 176 3.00 5.45 9.15
C THR A 176 2.37 6.15 7.94
N MET A 177 2.01 5.38 6.91
CA MET A 177 1.71 5.88 5.58
C MET A 177 0.21 6.04 5.33
N LYS A 178 -0.12 6.86 4.32
CA LYS A 178 -1.49 7.19 3.95
C LYS A 178 -2.14 5.97 3.29
N LEU A 179 -2.94 5.26 4.08
CA LEU A 179 -3.86 4.24 3.60
C LEU A 179 -5.10 4.92 3.03
N TYR A 180 -5.50 4.49 1.85
CA TYR A 180 -6.68 4.97 1.17
C TYR A 180 -7.48 3.78 0.65
N ILE A 181 -8.78 3.78 0.93
CA ILE A 181 -9.69 2.69 0.53
C ILE A 181 -10.83 3.31 -0.26
N GLU A 182 -11.14 2.76 -1.42
CA GLU A 182 -12.32 3.07 -2.22
C GLU A 182 -13.14 1.79 -2.39
N SER A 183 -14.44 1.89 -2.21
CA SER A 183 -15.39 0.82 -2.46
C SER A 183 -16.54 1.38 -3.29
N THR A 184 -16.84 0.68 -4.39
CA THR A 184 -17.95 0.95 -5.31
C THR A 184 -18.52 -0.37 -5.80
N PRO A 185 -19.75 -0.41 -6.32
CA PRO A 185 -20.29 -1.63 -6.91
C PRO A 185 -19.38 -2.24 -7.98
N ASP A 186 -18.70 -1.42 -8.78
CA ASP A 186 -17.87 -1.90 -9.89
C ASP A 186 -16.44 -2.27 -9.49
N SER A 187 -15.94 -1.72 -8.38
CA SER A 187 -14.54 -1.92 -7.98
C SER A 187 -14.30 -1.64 -6.51
N VAL A 188 -13.27 -2.29 -5.98
CA VAL A 188 -12.68 -1.97 -4.68
C VAL A 188 -11.20 -1.74 -4.90
N GLN A 189 -10.66 -0.74 -4.22
CA GLN A 189 -9.24 -0.44 -4.25
C GLN A 189 -8.74 -0.08 -2.85
N ILE A 190 -7.60 -0.65 -2.47
CA ILE A 190 -6.80 -0.21 -1.33
C ILE A 190 -5.48 0.29 -1.89
N ARG A 191 -5.18 1.58 -1.70
CA ARG A 191 -3.90 2.18 -2.06
C ARG A 191 -3.12 2.48 -0.79
N VAL A 192 -1.86 2.05 -0.79
CA VAL A 192 -0.84 2.44 0.18
C VAL A 192 0.17 3.32 -0.55
N ASP A 193 0.12 4.62 -0.24
CA ASP A 193 0.97 5.62 -0.89
C ASP A 193 2.38 5.62 -0.31
N ASN A 194 3.38 5.77 -1.18
CA ASN A 194 4.80 5.80 -0.88
C ASN A 194 5.33 4.56 -0.12
N PHE A 195 4.67 3.41 -0.25
CA PHE A 195 5.06 2.17 0.44
C PHE A 195 5.34 1.04 -0.55
N TYR A 196 6.46 0.36 -0.37
CA TYR A 196 6.80 -0.87 -1.09
C TYR A 196 6.69 -2.05 -0.14
N ILE A 197 5.73 -2.94 -0.38
CA ILE A 197 5.50 -4.13 0.43
C ILE A 197 6.57 -5.17 0.11
N ASP A 198 7.55 -5.36 1.01
CA ASP A 198 8.67 -6.29 0.82
C ASP A 198 8.62 -7.51 1.75
N LYS A 199 7.60 -7.57 2.63
CA LYS A 199 7.39 -8.64 3.61
C LYS A 199 6.04 -9.32 3.42
N PRO A 200 5.96 -10.66 3.57
CA PRO A 200 4.71 -11.39 3.46
C PRO A 200 3.63 -10.85 4.40
N GLU A 201 3.99 -10.53 5.63
CA GLU A 201 3.05 -10.09 6.67
C GLU A 201 2.35 -8.77 6.32
N GLU A 202 3.05 -7.88 5.62
CA GLU A 202 2.53 -6.60 5.14
C GLU A 202 1.56 -6.81 3.96
N ALA A 203 1.92 -7.66 3.00
CA ALA A 203 1.04 -8.03 1.90
C ALA A 203 -0.22 -8.74 2.39
N GLU A 204 -0.08 -9.67 3.34
CA GLU A 204 -1.21 -10.35 3.97
C GLU A 204 -2.16 -9.39 4.67
N ALA A 205 -1.65 -8.36 5.36
CA ALA A 205 -2.50 -7.35 5.99
C ALA A 205 -3.35 -6.62 4.95
N VAL A 206 -2.75 -6.21 3.82
CA VAL A 206 -3.49 -5.56 2.74
C VAL A 206 -4.49 -6.53 2.10
N ILE A 207 -4.11 -7.79 1.90
CA ILE A 207 -5.01 -8.82 1.36
C ILE A 207 -6.19 -9.06 2.30
N ARG A 208 -5.97 -9.19 3.61
CA ARG A 208 -7.08 -9.37 4.59
C ARG A 208 -8.05 -8.19 4.57
N MET A 209 -7.54 -6.96 4.52
CA MET A 209 -8.39 -5.77 4.33
C MET A 209 -9.19 -5.85 3.02
N GLY A 210 -8.56 -6.27 1.93
CA GLY A 210 -9.23 -6.46 0.63
C GLY A 210 -10.31 -7.53 0.67
N LEU A 211 -10.05 -8.66 1.32
CA LEU A 211 -11.00 -9.75 1.47
C LEU A 211 -12.23 -9.34 2.29
N ILE A 212 -12.05 -8.58 3.39
CA ILE A 212 -13.16 -8.03 4.16
C ILE A 212 -14.08 -7.19 3.26
N LEU A 213 -13.51 -6.38 2.36
CA LEU A 213 -14.27 -5.55 1.40
C LEU A 213 -15.03 -6.35 0.33
N LEU A 214 -14.70 -7.62 0.14
CA LEU A 214 -15.39 -8.53 -0.77
C LEU A 214 -16.48 -9.35 -0.09
N GLU A 215 -16.52 -9.36 1.25
CA GLU A 215 -17.53 -10.07 2.00
C GLU A 215 -18.81 -9.25 2.07
N HIS A 216 -19.96 -9.89 1.82
CA HIS A 216 -21.26 -9.28 2.06
C HIS A 216 -21.49 -9.13 3.57
N ASP A 217 -22.32 -8.15 3.94
CA ASP A 217 -22.91 -8.05 5.28
C ASP A 217 -24.17 -8.92 5.40
#